data_AF-A0A822ZK64-F1
#
_entry.id   AF-A0A822ZK64-F1
#
_cell.length_a   1.000
_cell.length_b   1.000
_cell.length_c   1.000
_cell.angle_alpha   90.00
_cell.angle_beta   90.00
_cell.angle_gamma   90.00
#
_symmetry.space_group_name_H-M   'P 1'
#
loop_
_entity.id
_entity.type
_entity.pdbx_description
1 polymer ?
#
loop_
_entity_poly.entity_id
_entity_poly.type
_entity_poly.pdbx_seq_one_letter_code
_entity_poly.pdbx_strand_id
1 'polypeptide(L)'
;MHNITSLQEFRIQECPRLVAFPHGGLPTNLWKLQVVRSEELKSLPAEGIHNIASLQELRIQECPRLVAFPNGGLPTNNLTWLTYHTRM
;
A
#
# COMPACT_ATOMS: atom_id res chain seq x y z
N MET A 1 -0.77 10.82 13.64
CA MET A 1 -0.23 11.11 12.28
C MET A 1 -1.07 12.21 11.68
N HIS A 2 -0.43 13.20 11.06
CA HIS A 2 -1.13 14.37 10.51
C HIS A 2 -2.15 13.91 9.46
N ASN A 3 -3.39 14.39 9.57
CA ASN A 3 -4.47 14.10 8.64
C ASN A 3 -4.19 14.86 7.33
N ILE A 4 -3.29 14.34 6.50
CA ILE A 4 -2.95 14.93 5.19
C ILE A 4 -4.09 14.59 4.23
N THR A 5 -5.18 15.33 4.35
CA THR A 5 -6.42 15.12 3.57
C THR A 5 -6.26 15.45 2.09
N SER A 6 -5.20 16.16 1.70
CA SER A 6 -4.87 16.47 0.32
C SER A 6 -4.09 15.38 -0.40
N LEU A 7 -3.51 14.42 0.32
CA LEU A 7 -2.69 13.38 -0.31
C LEU A 7 -3.60 12.35 -0.98
N GLN A 8 -3.53 12.32 -2.31
CA GLN A 8 -4.33 11.48 -3.18
C GLN A 8 -3.56 10.31 -3.78
N GLU A 9 -2.25 10.48 -3.94
CA GLU A 9 -1.35 9.44 -4.42
C GLU A 9 -0.20 9.22 -3.44
N PHE A 10 0.07 7.97 -3.10
CA PHE A 10 1.22 7.59 -2.28
C PHE A 10 2.07 6.59 -3.05
N ARG A 11 3.32 6.97 -3.32
CA ARG A 11 4.26 6.17 -4.11
C ARG A 11 5.54 5.95 -3.32
N ILE A 12 5.92 4.68 -3.20
CA ILE A 12 7.22 4.24 -2.69
C ILE A 12 7.93 3.57 -3.87
N GLN A 13 9.11 4.05 -4.21
CA GLN A 13 9.92 3.50 -5.29
C GLN A 13 11.36 3.36 -4.81
N GLU A 14 11.98 2.20 -5.10
CA GLU A 14 13.41 1.96 -4.85
C GLU A 14 13.82 2.24 -3.41
N CYS A 15 12.99 1.74 -2.49
CA CYS A 15 13.21 1.84 -1.04
C CYS A 15 13.54 0.45 -0.50
N PRO A 16 14.74 -0.10 -0.77
CA PRO A 16 15.07 -1.49 -0.45
C PRO A 16 15.01 -1.77 1.05
N ARG A 17 15.27 -0.76 1.90
CA ARG A 17 15.24 -0.88 3.36
C ARG A 17 13.87 -0.63 4.01
N LEU A 18 12.81 -0.39 3.23
CA LEU A 18 11.48 -0.18 3.79
C LEU A 18 10.95 -1.50 4.36
N VAL A 19 10.84 -1.58 5.69
CA VAL A 19 10.38 -2.81 6.36
C VAL A 19 8.85 -2.86 6.51
N ALA A 20 8.24 -1.72 6.84
CA ALA A 20 6.82 -1.62 7.15
C ALA A 20 6.29 -0.18 6.98
N PHE A 21 4.97 -0.06 6.93
CA PHE A 21 4.26 1.21 6.98
C PHE A 21 4.09 1.68 8.45
N PRO A 22 3.97 2.99 8.69
CA PRO A 22 3.73 3.53 10.02
C PRO A 22 2.38 3.07 10.62
N HIS A 23 2.34 2.87 11.94
CA HIS A 23 1.18 2.32 12.66
C HIS A 23 -0.13 3.12 12.50
N GLY A 24 -0.08 4.44 12.29
CA GLY A 24 -1.31 5.24 12.07
C GLY A 24 -1.87 5.18 10.65
N GLY A 25 -1.47 4.17 9.86
CA GLY A 25 -2.02 3.88 8.54
C GLY A 25 -1.62 4.88 7.46
N LEU A 26 -2.37 4.84 6.35
CA LEU A 26 -2.22 5.77 5.23
C LEU A 26 -3.37 6.79 5.25
N PRO A 27 -3.20 7.97 4.59
CA PRO A 27 -4.30 8.92 4.42
C PRO A 27 -5.52 8.27 3.75
N THR A 28 -6.71 8.57 4.25
CA THR A 28 -7.96 7.92 3.82
C THR A 28 -8.47 8.40 2.46
N ASN A 29 -7.94 9.54 1.95
CA ASN A 29 -8.31 10.13 0.65
C ASN A 29 -7.43 9.66 -0.51
N LEU A 30 -6.58 8.64 -0.30
CA LEU A 30 -5.76 8.08 -1.36
C LEU A 30 -6.63 7.35 -2.40
N TRP A 31 -6.49 7.72 -3.67
CA TRP A 31 -7.02 6.91 -4.78
C TRP A 31 -5.97 5.97 -5.35
N LYS A 32 -4.68 6.25 -5.12
CA LYS A 32 -3.57 5.44 -5.62
C LYS A 32 -2.53 5.12 -4.56
N LEU A 33 -2.23 3.84 -4.41
CA LEU A 33 -1.11 3.32 -3.64
C LEU A 33 -0.17 2.53 -4.57
N GLN A 34 1.09 2.93 -4.60
CA GLN A 34 2.12 2.25 -5.39
C GLN A 34 3.35 1.95 -4.55
N VAL A 35 3.82 0.70 -4.61
CA VAL A 35 5.06 0.24 -4.00
C VAL A 35 5.85 -0.54 -5.03
N VAL A 36 7.07 -0.08 -5.32
CA VAL A 36 7.96 -0.68 -6.32
C VAL A 36 9.35 -0.84 -5.73
N ARG A 37 9.99 -2.00 -5.94
CA ARG A 37 11.39 -2.26 -5.54
C ARG A 37 11.65 -1.98 -4.05
N SER A 38 10.83 -2.59 -3.19
CA SER A 38 10.97 -2.52 -1.73
C SER A 38 11.29 -3.90 -1.18
N GLU A 39 12.59 -4.24 -1.17
CA GLU A 39 13.10 -5.58 -0.89
C GLU A 39 12.80 -6.08 0.53
N GLU A 40 12.87 -5.20 1.52
CA GLU A 40 12.65 -5.54 2.93
C GLU A 40 11.16 -5.46 3.35
N LEU A 41 10.25 -5.07 2.46
CA LEU A 41 8.85 -4.84 2.82
C LEU A 41 8.15 -6.18 3.06
N LYS A 42 7.66 -6.38 4.29
CA LYS A 42 7.04 -7.65 4.71
C LYS A 42 5.53 -7.66 4.64
N SER A 43 4.90 -6.50 4.81
CA SER A 43 3.45 -6.36 4.92
C SER A 43 2.97 -4.98 4.46
N LEU A 44 1.77 -4.93 3.90
CA LEU A 44 1.00 -3.70 3.72
C LEU A 44 0.46 -3.19 5.07
N PRO A 45 0.03 -1.91 5.18
CA PRO A 45 -0.54 -1.40 6.42
C PRO A 45 -1.81 -2.19 6.78
N ALA A 46 -1.77 -2.92 7.90
CA ALA A 46 -2.93 -3.69 8.36
C ALA A 46 -4.01 -2.76 8.96
N GLU A 47 -3.55 -1.74 9.69
CA GLU A 47 -4.40 -0.70 10.25
C GLU A 47 -4.65 0.40 9.22
N GLY A 48 -5.91 0.79 9.06
CA GLY A 48 -6.30 1.94 8.26
C GLY A 48 -6.42 1.70 6.76
N ILE A 49 -5.88 0.63 6.19
CA ILE A 49 -6.05 0.35 4.75
C ILE A 49 -7.52 0.15 4.36
N HIS A 50 -8.30 -0.48 5.23
CA HIS A 50 -9.75 -0.65 5.08
C HIS A 50 -10.52 0.67 5.16
N ASN A 51 -9.92 1.72 5.70
CA ASN A 51 -10.52 3.05 5.80
C ASN A 51 -10.29 3.89 4.53
N ILE A 52 -9.48 3.41 3.58
CA ILE A 52 -9.18 4.10 2.32
C ILE A 52 -10.27 3.76 1.30
N ALA A 53 -11.49 4.23 1.54
CA ALA A 53 -12.63 3.97 0.66
C ALA A 53 -12.42 4.53 -0.75
N SER A 54 -11.56 5.54 -0.93
CA SER A 54 -11.25 6.14 -2.23
C SER A 54 -10.27 5.32 -3.09
N LEU A 55 -9.67 4.25 -2.57
CA LEU A 55 -8.60 3.53 -3.29
C LEU A 55 -9.12 2.89 -4.58
N GLN A 56 -8.54 3.28 -5.70
CA GLN A 56 -8.86 2.79 -7.04
C GLN A 56 -7.70 2.02 -7.65
N GLU A 57 -6.45 2.45 -7.40
CA GLU A 57 -5.26 1.78 -7.90
C GLU A 57 -4.38 1.26 -6.76
N LEU A 58 -4.10 -0.04 -6.80
CA LEU A 58 -3.06 -0.67 -5.98
C LEU A 58 -2.02 -1.34 -6.87
N ARG A 59 -0.79 -0.84 -6.82
CA ARG A 59 0.34 -1.37 -7.61
C ARG A 59 1.47 -1.80 -6.69
N ILE A 60 1.80 -3.08 -6.72
CA ILE A 60 2.87 -3.69 -5.93
C ILE A 60 3.76 -4.47 -6.89
N GLN A 61 5.01 -4.05 -7.04
CA GLN A 61 5.96 -4.65 -7.99
C GLN A 61 7.34 -4.80 -7.36
N GLU A 62 8.04 -5.89 -7.67
CA GLU A 62 9.43 -6.11 -7.26
C GLU A 62 9.59 -5.99 -5.72
N CYS A 63 8.64 -6.54 -4.96
CA CYS A 63 8.64 -6.57 -3.49
C CYS A 63 8.75 -8.03 -2.99
N PRO A 64 9.93 -8.67 -3.08
CA PRO A 64 10.08 -10.12 -2.92
C PRO A 64 9.78 -10.66 -1.52
N ARG A 65 9.90 -9.84 -0.46
CA ARG A 65 9.61 -10.26 0.93
C ARG A 65 8.18 -9.98 1.37
N LEU A 66 7.33 -9.44 0.51
CA LEU A 66 5.94 -9.15 0.84
C LEU A 66 5.14 -10.45 0.75
N VAL A 67 4.93 -11.08 1.91
CA VAL A 67 4.35 -12.44 2.00
C VAL A 67 2.85 -12.46 2.26
N ALA A 68 2.25 -11.35 2.69
CA ALA A 68 0.84 -11.32 3.06
C ALA A 68 0.17 -9.96 2.81
N PHE A 69 -1.12 -10.04 2.47
CA PHE A 69 -2.05 -8.93 2.55
C PHE A 69 -2.56 -8.75 4.00
N PRO A 70 -3.13 -7.59 4.33
CA PRO A 70 -3.78 -7.34 5.61
C PRO A 70 -4.83 -8.40 5.95
N ASN A 71 -4.98 -8.71 7.24
CA ASN A 71 -6.11 -9.51 7.72
C ASN A 71 -7.43 -8.81 7.32
N GLY A 72 -8.38 -9.56 6.76
CA GLY A 72 -9.60 -9.01 6.17
C GLY A 72 -9.48 -8.62 4.69
N GLY A 73 -8.31 -8.83 4.06
CA GLY A 73 -8.10 -8.61 2.63
C GLY A 73 -7.77 -7.16 2.27
N LEU A 74 -8.05 -6.78 1.03
CA LEU A 74 -7.88 -5.43 0.51
C LEU A 74 -9.23 -4.68 0.49
N PRO A 75 -9.24 -3.34 0.60
CA PRO A 75 -10.43 -2.55 0.31
C PRO A 75 -10.74 -2.64 -1.19
N THR A 76 -11.63 -3.55 -1.60
CA THR A 76 -11.92 -3.82 -3.02
C THR A 76 -13.10 -3.04 -3.58
N ASN A 77 -13.84 -2.31 -2.74
CA ASN A 77 -15.11 -1.66 -3.12
C ASN A 77 -14.99 -0.69 -4.31
N ASN A 78 -13.84 -0.04 -4.48
CA ASN A 78 -13.59 0.94 -5.54
C ASN A 78 -12.35 0.62 -6.40
N LEU A 79 -11.72 -0.56 -6.23
CA LEU A 79 -10.51 -0.92 -6.97
C LEU A 79 -10.82 -1.17 -8.44
N THR A 80 -10.22 -0.37 -9.32
CA THR A 80 -10.28 -0.53 -10.78
C THR A 80 -8.99 -1.13 -11.35
N TRP A 81 -7.87 -1.00 -10.63
CA TRP A 81 -6.58 -1.54 -11.05
C TRP A 81 -5.85 -2.19 -9.87
N LEU A 82 -5.53 -3.47 -10.03
CA LEU A 82 -4.71 -4.23 -9.09
C LEU A 82 -3.55 -4.88 -9.83
N THR A 83 -2.33 -4.67 -9.33
CA THR A 83 -1.13 -5.31 -9.86
C THR A 83 -0.28 -5.82 -8.71
N TYR A 84 0.06 -7.11 -8.73
CA TYR A 84 0.91 -7.75 -7.74
C TYR A 84 1.94 -8.65 -8.45
N HIS A 85 3.18 -8.17 -8.55
CA HIS A 85 4.30 -8.91 -9.15
C HIS A 85 5.46 -8.96 -8.17
N THR A 86 5.65 -10.08 -7.47
CA THR A 86 6.69 -10.23 -6.43
C THR A 86 7.83 -11.19 -6.80
N ARG A 87 8.10 -11.39 -8.10
CA ARG A 87 9.20 -12.28 -8.54
C ARG A 87 10.53 -11.54 -8.69
N MET A 88 11.59 -12.29 -8.33
CA MET A 88 13.00 -11.97 -8.12
C MET A 88 13.68 -11.24 -9.28
#